data_AF-A0AA37MGD2-F1
#
_entry.id   AF-A0AA37MGD2-F1
#
_cell.length_a   1.000
_cell.length_b   1.000
_cell.length_c   1.000
_cell.angle_alpha   90.00
_cell.angle_beta   90.00
_cell.angle_gamma   90.00
#
_symmetry.space_group_name_H-M   'P 1'
#
loop_
_entity.id
_entity.type
_entity.pdbx_description
1 polymer ?
#
loop_
_entity_poly.entity_id
_entity_poly.type
_entity_poly.pdbx_seq_one_letter_code
_entity_poly.pdbx_strand_id
1 'polypeptide(L)'
;MEEIGLRLAKEPARFRVLAQLAEPGDPTNDATKPWPDDRRTIDLGTLTVAKAVPDSREAEKALLFMPNALTDGIEVSDDPLIDARVQAYAVSFGRRSQ
;
A
#
# COMPACT_ATOMS: atom_id res chain seq x y z
N MET A 1 18.31 -3.27 4.62
CA MET A 1 17.88 -3.37 6.04
C MET A 1 18.76 -2.52 6.96
N GLU A 2 20.07 -2.41 6.71
CA GLU A 2 20.98 -1.65 7.58
C GLU A 2 20.62 -0.16 7.70
N GLU A 3 20.25 0.52 6.62
CA GLU A 3 19.90 1.96 6.69
C GLU A 3 18.64 2.20 7.55
N ILE A 4 17.53 1.53 7.22
CA ILE A 4 16.23 1.84 7.84
C ILE A 4 16.24 1.55 9.34
N GLY A 5 16.91 0.49 9.79
CA GLY A 5 17.05 0.19 11.21
C GLY A 5 17.84 1.27 11.94
N LEU A 6 18.98 1.71 11.37
CA LEU A 6 19.81 2.76 11.95
C LEU A 6 19.11 4.12 11.98
N ARG A 7 18.31 4.44 10.95
CA ARG A 7 17.52 5.67 10.89
C ARG A 7 16.41 5.66 11.95
N LEU A 8 15.65 4.56 12.04
CA LEU A 8 14.56 4.43 13.02
C LEU A 8 15.04 4.41 14.48
N ALA A 9 16.27 3.96 14.73
CA ALA A 9 16.88 4.03 16.06
C ALA A 9 17.17 5.48 16.52
N LYS A 10 17.32 6.42 15.57
CA LYS A 10 17.52 7.84 15.86
C LYS A 10 16.18 8.56 16.00
N GLU A 11 15.26 8.34 15.07
CA GLU A 11 13.93 8.92 15.10
C GLU A 11 12.91 8.16 14.23
N PRO A 12 11.60 8.24 14.54
CA PRO A 12 10.56 7.68 13.70
C PRO A 12 10.51 8.29 12.30
N ALA A 13 10.34 7.45 11.28
CA ALA A 13 9.98 7.91 9.94
C ALA A 13 8.49 8.27 9.89
N ARG A 14 8.16 9.42 9.30
CA ARG A 14 6.78 9.91 9.20
C ARG A 14 6.42 10.14 7.74
N PHE A 15 5.27 9.63 7.33
CA PHE A 15 4.70 9.81 6.00
C PHE A 15 3.35 10.50 6.14
N ARG A 16 3.19 11.63 5.45
CA ARG A 16 1.87 12.25 5.29
C ARG A 16 1.11 11.46 4.23
N VAL A 17 -0.08 10.97 4.57
CA VAL A 17 -0.92 10.19 3.65
C VAL A 17 -1.96 11.13 3.06
N LEU A 18 -1.96 11.25 1.73
CA LEU A 18 -2.90 12.07 0.99
C LEU A 18 -3.75 11.17 0.09
N ALA A 19 -5.04 11.48 -0.03
CA ALA A 19 -5.88 10.95 -1.11
C ALA A 19 -6.20 12.05 -2.11
N GLN A 20 -5.97 11.77 -3.39
CA GLN A 20 -6.37 12.62 -4.49
C GLN A 20 -7.82 12.29 -4.84
N LEU A 21 -8.67 13.31 -4.97
CA LEU A 21 -10.08 13.13 -5.31
C LEU A 21 -10.27 13.18 -6.83
N ALA A 22 -10.92 12.16 -7.38
CA ALA A 22 -11.27 12.09 -8.79
C ALA A 22 -12.25 13.19 -9.17
N GLU A 23 -12.13 13.68 -10.40
CA GLU A 23 -13.14 14.50 -11.06
C GLU A 23 -13.76 13.76 -12.26
N PRO A 24 -14.89 14.23 -12.81
CA PRO A 24 -15.47 13.64 -14.00
C PRO A 24 -14.46 13.54 -15.15
N GLY A 25 -14.32 12.32 -15.69
CA GLY A 25 -13.39 12.02 -16.79
C GLY A 25 -12.04 11.43 -16.34
N ASP A 26 -11.73 11.45 -15.05
CA ASP A 26 -10.56 10.75 -14.53
C ASP A 26 -10.77 9.23 -14.59
N PRO A 27 -9.83 8.46 -15.18
CA PRO A 27 -9.98 7.02 -15.29
C PRO A 27 -9.78 6.34 -13.93
N THR A 28 -10.75 5.53 -13.51
CA THR A 28 -10.66 4.67 -12.31
C THR A 28 -10.22 3.24 -12.61
N ASN A 29 -10.14 2.89 -13.89
CA ASN A 29 -9.91 1.53 -14.40
C ASN A 29 -8.59 1.34 -15.16
N ASP A 30 -7.75 2.37 -15.23
CA ASP A 30 -6.51 2.35 -16.01
C ASP A 30 -5.37 2.97 -15.20
N ALA A 31 -4.71 2.15 -14.39
CA ALA A 31 -3.57 2.57 -13.58
C ALA A 31 -2.36 3.09 -14.38
N THR A 32 -2.36 3.04 -15.72
CA THR A 32 -1.27 3.60 -16.54
C THR A 32 -1.39 5.12 -16.73
N LYS A 33 -2.55 5.69 -16.40
CA LYS A 33 -2.86 7.12 -16.59
C LYS A 33 -2.85 7.85 -15.25
N PRO A 34 -1.80 8.62 -14.94
CA PRO A 34 -1.84 9.49 -13.76
C PRO A 34 -2.94 10.55 -13.94
N TRP A 35 -3.64 10.87 -12.85
CA TRP A 35 -4.53 12.02 -12.83
C TRP A 35 -3.71 13.32 -12.78
N PRO A 36 -4.28 14.45 -13.23
CA PRO A 36 -3.63 15.76 -13.14
C PRO A 36 -3.18 16.12 -11.72
N ASP A 37 -2.03 16.78 -11.57
CA ASP A 37 -1.47 17.15 -10.26
C ASP A 37 -2.27 18.26 -9.54
N ASP A 38 -3.17 18.96 -10.24
CA ASP A 38 -4.02 20.02 -9.69
C ASP A 38 -5.29 19.49 -9.02
N ARG A 39 -5.56 18.17 -9.08
CA ARG A 39 -6.69 17.56 -8.38
C ARG A 39 -6.61 17.82 -6.89
N ARG A 40 -7.77 18.10 -6.30
CA ARG A 40 -7.89 18.29 -4.85
C ARG A 40 -7.35 17.07 -4.12
N THR A 41 -6.46 17.32 -3.16
CA THR A 41 -6.01 16.30 -2.20
C THR A 41 -6.65 16.53 -0.84
N ILE A 42 -6.92 15.42 -0.14
CA ILE A 42 -7.34 15.42 1.25
C ILE A 42 -6.26 14.77 2.11
N ASP A 43 -6.01 15.36 3.27
CA ASP A 43 -5.07 14.82 4.25
C ASP A 43 -5.75 13.73 5.07
N LEU A 44 -5.22 12.51 4.99
CA LEU A 44 -5.71 11.36 5.74
C LEU A 44 -4.95 11.14 7.05
N GLY A 45 -3.93 11.94 7.33
CA GLY A 45 -3.13 11.88 8.55
C GLY A 45 -1.68 11.46 8.31
N THR A 46 -1.03 10.98 9.38
CA THR A 46 0.39 10.65 9.39
C THR A 46 0.62 9.19 9.76
N LEU A 47 1.22 8.42 8.85
CA LEU A 47 1.77 7.10 9.15
C LEU A 47 3.15 7.27 9.78
N THR A 48 3.28 6.87 11.05
CA THR A 48 4.55 6.89 11.77
C THR A 48 5.12 5.48 11.88
N VAL A 49 6.25 5.24 11.23
CA VAL A 49 7.03 4.00 11.39
C VAL A 49 8.07 4.26 12.47
N ALA A 50 7.86 3.68 13.66
CA ALA A 50 8.73 3.91 14.82
C ALA A 50 9.82 2.85 14.99
N LYS A 51 9.62 1.64 14.44
CA LYS A 51 10.50 0.50 14.67
C LYS A 51 10.38 -0.54 13.55
N ALA A 52 11.50 -1.20 13.24
CA ALA A 52 11.52 -2.42 12.45
C ALA A 52 11.35 -3.66 13.35
N VAL A 53 10.70 -4.70 12.83
CA VAL A 53 10.65 -6.01 13.51
C VAL A 53 12.07 -6.60 13.61
N PRO A 54 12.39 -7.36 14.69
CA PRO A 54 13.74 -7.90 14.88
C PRO A 54 14.19 -8.84 13.76
N ASP A 55 13.26 -9.66 13.26
CA ASP A 55 13.49 -10.57 12.13
C ASP A 55 12.44 -10.33 11.05
N SER A 56 12.81 -9.53 10.05
CA SER A 56 11.92 -9.25 8.91
C SER A 56 11.75 -10.46 7.99
N ARG A 57 12.73 -11.36 7.92
CA ARG A 57 12.68 -12.53 7.01
C ARG A 57 11.71 -13.57 7.53
N GLU A 58 11.63 -13.74 8.84
CA GLU A 58 10.61 -14.62 9.42
C GLU A 58 9.23 -13.95 9.40
N ALA A 59 9.14 -12.66 9.70
CA ALA A 59 7.87 -11.94 9.69
C ALA A 59 7.19 -11.93 8.30
N GLU A 60 7.94 -11.72 7.21
CA GLU A 60 7.38 -11.65 5.85
C GLU A 60 6.77 -12.97 5.34
N LYS A 61 7.15 -14.11 5.91
CA LYS A 61 6.55 -15.41 5.59
C LYS A 61 5.09 -15.51 6.04
N ALA A 62 4.77 -14.90 7.18
CA ALA A 62 3.42 -14.90 7.75
C ALA A 62 2.55 -13.74 7.23
N LEU A 63 3.17 -12.63 6.83
CA LEU A 63 2.43 -11.45 6.37
C LEU A 63 1.85 -11.65 4.97
N LEU A 64 0.59 -11.23 4.82
CA LEU A 64 -0.13 -11.21 3.54
C LEU A 64 -0.86 -9.86 3.40
N PHE A 65 -0.39 -9.04 2.47
CA PHE A 65 -0.98 -7.74 2.16
C PHE A 65 -1.80 -7.84 0.87
N MET A 66 -3.09 -8.14 0.99
CA MET A 66 -3.98 -8.23 -0.17
C MET A 66 -4.53 -6.84 -0.53
N PRO A 67 -4.52 -6.44 -1.82
CA PRO A 67 -5.02 -5.13 -2.23
C PRO A 67 -6.54 -4.99 -2.08
N ASN A 68 -7.28 -6.10 -1.96
CA ASN A 68 -8.72 -6.13 -1.73
C ASN A 68 -9.10 -6.48 -0.27
N ALA A 69 -8.13 -6.55 0.65
CA ALA A 69 -8.43 -6.65 2.09
C ALA A 69 -8.82 -5.27 2.64
N LEU A 70 -10.05 -4.87 2.36
CA LEU A 70 -10.59 -3.54 2.67
C LEU A 70 -11.45 -3.55 3.94
N THR A 71 -11.69 -2.37 4.47
CA THR A 71 -12.62 -2.12 5.59
C THR A 71 -13.83 -1.32 5.09
N ASP A 72 -14.89 -1.28 5.88
CA ASP A 72 -16.12 -0.56 5.54
C ASP A 72 -15.83 0.89 5.14
N GLY A 73 -16.44 1.33 4.03
CA GLY A 73 -16.21 2.66 3.45
C GLY A 73 -15.06 2.74 2.44
N ILE A 74 -14.38 1.62 2.15
CA ILE A 74 -13.40 1.53 1.06
C ILE A 74 -13.76 0.35 0.16
N GLU A 75 -13.85 0.61 -1.15
CA GLU A 75 -14.20 -0.38 -2.16
C GLU A 75 -13.13 -0.42 -3.27
N VAL A 76 -13.05 -1.54 -3.97
CA VAL A 76 -12.20 -1.67 -5.16
C VAL A 76 -12.80 -0.84 -6.31
N SER A 77 -11.95 -0.25 -7.13
CA SER A 77 -12.38 0.34 -8.40
C SER A 77 -12.63 -0.76 -9.46
N ASP A 78 -13.03 -0.34 -10.65
CA ASP A 78 -13.18 -1.17 -11.84
C ASP A 78 -11.83 -1.44 -12.57
N ASP A 79 -10.69 -1.26 -11.90
CA ASP A 79 -9.36 -1.55 -12.46
C ASP A 79 -9.09 -3.06 -12.49
N PRO A 80 -8.88 -3.67 -13.68
CA PRO A 80 -8.64 -5.10 -13.81
C PRO A 80 -7.31 -5.57 -13.18
N LEU A 81 -6.36 -4.67 -12.92
CA LEU A 81 -5.11 -5.00 -12.25
C LEU A 81 -5.32 -5.38 -10.78
N ILE A 82 -6.40 -4.93 -10.14
CA ILE A 82 -6.68 -5.33 -8.75
C ILE A 82 -6.86 -6.83 -8.67
N ASP A 83 -7.72 -7.41 -9.51
CA ASP A 83 -7.98 -8.85 -9.56
C ASP A 83 -6.73 -9.63 -9.95
N ALA A 84 -5.99 -9.16 -10.96
CA ALA A 84 -4.74 -9.77 -11.37
C ALA A 84 -3.72 -9.83 -10.22
N ARG A 85 -3.62 -8.75 -9.42
CA ARG A 85 -2.74 -8.69 -8.25
C ARG A 85 -3.22 -9.61 -7.12
N VAL A 86 -4.52 -9.67 -6.84
CA VAL A 86 -5.09 -10.59 -5.84
C VAL A 86 -4.67 -12.02 -6.14
N GLN A 87 -4.81 -12.48 -7.39
CA GLN A 87 -4.42 -13.83 -7.79
C GLN A 87 -2.90 -14.05 -7.66
N ALA A 88 -2.08 -13.10 -8.14
CA ALA A 88 -0.64 -13.20 -8.05
C ALA A 88 -0.12 -13.27 -6.60
N TYR A 89 -0.74 -12.48 -5.69
CA TYR A 89 -0.35 -12.43 -4.28
C TYR A 89 -0.74 -13.73 -3.57
N ALA A 90 -1.91 -14.31 -3.88
CA ALA A 90 -2.34 -15.60 -3.35
C ALA A 90 -1.38 -16.73 -3.77
N VAL A 91 -0.98 -16.79 -5.05
CA VAL A 91 0.02 -17.76 -5.54
C VAL A 91 1.36 -17.58 -4.85
N SER A 92 1.84 -16.34 -4.72
CA SER A 92 3.10 -16.03 -4.03
C SER A 92 3.06 -16.47 -2.56
N PHE A 93 1.95 -16.24 -1.86
CA PHE A 93 1.79 -16.67 -0.47
C PHE A 93 1.82 -18.18 -0.34
N GLY A 94 1.02 -18.87 -1.16
CA GLY A 94 1.02 -20.34 -1.18
C GLY A 94 2.40 -20.95 -1.43
N ARG A 95 3.26 -20.32 -2.24
CA ARG A 95 4.64 -20.80 -2.49
C ARG A 95 5.62 -20.51 -1.35
N ARG A 96 5.54 -19.34 -0.70
CA ARG A 96 6.48 -18.97 0.37
C ARG A 96 6.11 -19.55 1.74
N SER A 97 4.90 -20.06 1.88
CA SER A 97 4.39 -20.71 3.10
C SER A 97 4.53 -22.24 3.09
N GLN A 98 5.12 -22.82 2.04
CA GLN A 98 5.48 -24.24 1.94
C GLN A 98 6.85 -24.54 2.55
#